data_AF-A0A530BWX9-F1
#
_entry.id   AF-A0A530BWX9-F1
#
_cell.length_a   1.000
_cell.length_b   1.000
_cell.length_c   1.000
_cell.angle_alpha   90.00
_cell.angle_beta   90.00
_cell.angle_gamma   90.00
#
_symmetry.space_group_name_H-M   'P 1'
#
loop_
_entity.id
_entity.type
_entity.pdbx_description
1 polymer ?
#
loop_
_entity_poly.entity_id
_entity_poly.type
_entity_poly.pdbx_seq_one_letter_code
_entity_poly.pdbx_strand_id
1 'polypeptide(L)' 'MFKFTGKVLSLSAAALFASTVISSADSLDDLAKAAKAEGELTVIALPHDWCGYGAVIDGFKAKYPELKINELNP' A
#
# COMPACT_ATOMS: atom_id res chain seq x y z
N MET A 1 39.81 6.22 -28.79
CA MET A 1 38.36 5.99 -29.04
C MET A 1 37.72 4.96 -28.10
N PHE A 2 38.28 3.75 -27.93
CA PHE A 2 37.69 2.69 -27.09
C PHE A 2 37.39 3.05 -25.61
N LYS A 3 38.23 3.88 -24.99
CA LYS A 3 38.07 4.30 -23.58
C LYS A 3 36.86 5.22 -23.34
N PHE A 4 36.39 5.91 -24.37
CA PHE A 4 35.25 6.83 -24.29
C PHE A 4 33.93 6.07 -24.45
N THR A 5 33.86 5.14 -25.41
CA THR A 5 32.71 4.25 -25.62
C THR A 5 32.42 3.39 -24.38
N GLY A 6 33.44 2.85 -23.71
CA GLY A 6 33.26 2.07 -22.48
C GLY A 6 32.70 2.90 -21.31
N LYS A 7 33.10 4.18 -21.19
CA LYS A 7 32.54 5.10 -20.18
C LYS A 7 31.10 5.47 -20.47
N VAL A 8 30.74 5.71 -21.73
CA VAL A 8 29.37 6.01 -22.14
C VAL A 8 28.47 4.79 -21.91
N LEU A 9 28.94 3.58 -22.25
CA LEU A 9 28.18 2.34 -22.03
C LEU A 9 27.97 2.07 -20.54
N SER A 10 29.00 2.28 -19.71
CA SER A 10 28.91 2.12 -18.25
C SER A 10 27.95 3.13 -17.60
N LEU A 11 27.93 4.38 -18.09
CA LEU A 11 27.02 5.41 -17.60
C LEU A 11 25.57 5.12 -17.98
N SER A 12 25.32 4.68 -19.22
CA SER A 12 23.98 4.29 -19.68
C SER A 12 23.45 3.07 -18.93
N ALA A 13 24.30 2.09 -18.64
CA ALA A 13 23.93 0.94 -17.82
C ALA A 13 23.58 1.36 -16.38
N ALA A 14 24.37 2.23 -15.75
CA ALA A 14 24.09 2.74 -14.41
C ALA A 14 22.78 3.54 -14.34
N ALA A 15 22.45 4.33 -15.37
CA ALA A 15 21.20 5.08 -15.46
C ALA A 15 19.96 4.17 -15.60
N LEU A 16 20.08 3.06 -16.34
CA LEU A 16 19.02 2.05 -16.46
C LEU A 16 18.78 1.30 -15.14
N PHE A 17 19.82 1.01 -14.37
CA PHE A 17 19.67 0.40 -13.05
C PHE A 17 19.10 1.38 -12.01
N ALA A 18 19.41 2.68 -12.10
CA ALA A 18 18.85 3.70 -11.20
C ALA A 18 17.34 3.92 -11.40
N SER A 19 16.82 3.65 -12.60
CA SER A 19 15.42 3.90 -12.96
C SER A 19 14.49 2.69 -12.77
N THR A 20 15.04 1.47 -12.71
CA THR A 20 14.25 0.22 -12.59
C THR A 20 14.00 -0.23 -11.15
N VAL A 21 14.57 0.45 -10.15
CA VAL A 21 14.47 0.07 -8.72
C VAL A 21 13.42 0.84 -7.93
N ILE A 22 12.71 1.80 -8.53
CA ILE A 22 11.72 2.61 -7.82
C ILE A 22 10.36 1.91 -7.86
N SER A 23 10.24 0.80 -7.14
CA SER A 23 8.94 0.35 -6.67
C SER A 23 8.77 0.91 -5.26
N SER A 24 7.95 1.95 -5.13
CA SER A 24 7.59 2.55 -3.85
C SER A 24 6.21 2.07 -3.49
N ALA A 25 6.06 1.38 -2.37
CA ALA A 25 4.75 1.30 -1.73
C ALA A 25 4.40 2.72 -1.24
N ASP A 26 3.14 3.13 -1.39
CA ASP A 26 2.67 4.34 -0.73
C ASP A 26 2.84 4.21 0.78
N SER A 27 3.06 5.34 1.46
CA SER A 27 3.11 5.33 2.91
C SER A 27 1.74 4.91 3.46
N LEU A 28 1.72 4.26 4.64
CA LEU A 28 0.45 3.90 5.29
C LEU A 28 -0.40 5.14 5.59
N ASP A 29 0.23 6.29 5.83
CA ASP A 29 -0.46 7.56 6.04
C ASP A 29 -1.18 8.05 4.77
N ASP A 30 -0.54 7.93 3.61
CA ASP A 30 -1.16 8.29 2.33
C ASP A 30 -2.34 7.38 2.00
N LEU A 31 -2.19 6.08 2.22
CA LEU A 31 -3.28 5.11 2.05
C LEU A 31 -4.44 5.37 3.03
N ALA A 32 -4.13 5.65 4.29
CA ALA A 32 -5.16 5.99 5.28
C ALA A 32 -5.88 7.29 4.92
N LYS A 33 -5.16 8.30 4.42
CA LYS A 33 -5.77 9.56 3.95
C LYS A 33 -6.68 9.34 2.75
N ALA A 34 -6.27 8.52 1.78
CA ALA A 34 -7.09 8.16 0.63
C ALA A 34 -8.36 7.42 1.08
N ALA A 35 -8.24 6.40 1.93
CA ALA A 35 -9.37 5.67 2.48
C ALA A 35 -10.35 6.59 3.23
N LYS A 36 -9.84 7.54 4.03
CA LYS A 36 -10.69 8.54 4.73
C LYS A 36 -11.47 9.42 3.75
N ALA A 37 -10.91 9.74 2.59
CA ALA A 37 -11.60 10.47 1.55
C ALA A 37 -12.70 9.62 0.88
N GLU A 38 -12.53 8.31 0.82
CA GLU A 38 -13.57 7.35 0.39
C GLU A 38 -14.67 7.19 1.46
N GLY A 39 -14.31 7.30 2.74
CA GLY A 39 -15.23 7.47 3.87
C GLY A 39 -15.80 6.19 4.48
N GLU A 40 -15.82 5.08 3.74
CA GLU A 40 -16.37 3.80 4.23
C GLU A 40 -15.59 2.59 3.70
N LEU A 41 -15.33 1.62 4.58
CA LEU A 41 -14.88 0.28 4.23
C LEU A 41 -16.03 -0.72 4.43
N THR A 42 -16.44 -1.39 3.35
CA THR A 42 -17.39 -2.50 3.43
C THR A 42 -16.66 -3.84 3.55
N VAL A 43 -17.00 -4.63 4.57
CA VAL A 43 -16.51 -6.01 4.74
C VAL A 43 -17.67 -6.98 4.53
N ILE A 44 -17.43 -8.08 3.83
CA ILE A 44 -18.47 -9.05 3.44
C ILE A 44 -18.09 -10.43 3.93
N ALA A 45 -19.02 -11.10 4.62
CA ALA A 45 -18.85 -12.46 5.14
C ALA A 45 -17.60 -12.62 6.02
N LEU A 46 -17.35 -11.65 6.90
CA LEU A 46 -16.33 -11.71 7.96
C LEU A 46 -16.99 -11.79 9.35
N PRO A 47 -17.50 -12.97 9.76
CA PRO A 47 -17.98 -13.20 11.12
C PRO A 47 -16.90 -12.88 12.16
N HIS A 48 -17.31 -12.25 13.26
CA HIS A 48 -16.39 -11.81 14.32
C HIS A 48 -15.71 -12.96 15.06
N ASP A 49 -16.37 -14.11 15.15
CA ASP A 49 -15.92 -15.33 15.81
C ASP A 49 -14.99 -16.19 14.94
N TRP A 50 -14.83 -15.85 13.66
CA TRP A 50 -13.99 -16.60 12.75
C TRP A 50 -12.57 -16.02 12.69
N CYS A 51 -11.56 -16.84 13.00
CA CYS A 51 -10.14 -16.52 12.81
C CYS A 51 -9.67 -15.20 13.45
N GLY A 52 -10.40 -14.68 14.44
CA GLY A 52 -10.06 -13.43 15.11
C GLY A 52 -10.44 -12.16 14.35
N TYR A 53 -11.31 -12.23 13.33
CA TYR A 53 -11.75 -11.04 12.59
C TYR A 53 -12.38 -9.98 13.48
N GLY A 54 -13.09 -10.33 14.55
CA GLY A 54 -13.65 -9.34 15.46
C GLY A 54 -12.58 -8.43 16.06
N ALA A 55 -11.48 -9.00 16.56
CA ALA A 55 -10.36 -8.24 17.11
C ALA A 55 -9.66 -7.37 16.05
N VAL A 56 -9.58 -7.85 14.80
CA VAL A 56 -8.99 -7.10 13.68
C VAL A 56 -9.87 -5.90 13.30
N ILE A 57 -11.18 -6.11 13.19
CA ILE A 57 -12.15 -5.07 12.85
C ILE A 57 -12.21 -4.02 13.96
N ASP A 58 -12.23 -4.43 15.22
CA ASP A 58 -12.22 -3.52 16.37
C ASP A 58 -10.91 -2.72 16.44
N GLY A 59 -9.78 -3.38 16.21
CA GLY A 59 -8.47 -2.73 16.12
C GLY A 59 -8.41 -1.71 14.97
N PHE A 60 -9.02 -2.02 13.83
CA PHE A 60 -9.11 -1.10 12.70
C PHE A 60 -9.97 0.12 13.02
N LYS A 61 -11.16 -0.08 13.61
CA LYS A 61 -12.05 1.01 14.07
C LYS A 61 -11.35 1.91 15.09
N ALA A 62 -10.59 1.33 16.02
CA ALA A 62 -9.83 2.10 17.00
C ALA A 62 -8.68 2.90 16.35
N LYS A 63 -8.02 2.34 15.34
CA LYS A 63 -6.91 3.00 14.64
C LYS A 63 -7.37 4.11 13.70
N TYR A 64 -8.55 3.96 13.09
CA TYR A 64 -9.11 4.90 12.12
C TYR A 64 -10.57 5.23 12.46
N PRO A 65 -10.82 5.97 13.55
CA PRO A 65 -12.17 6.24 14.06
C PRO A 65 -13.06 7.04 13.10
N GLU A 66 -12.46 7.76 12.15
CA GLU A 66 -13.17 8.52 11.12
C GLU A 66 -13.66 7.67 9.93
N LEU A 67 -13.25 6.41 9.83
CA LEU A 67 -13.70 5.49 8.78
C LEU A 67 -14.91 4.69 9.24
N LYS A 68 -16.01 4.79 8.49
CA LYS A 68 -17.17 3.93 8.71
C LYS A 68 -16.86 2.51 8.26
N ILE A 69 -17.15 1.51 9.10
CA ILE A 69 -17.07 0.09 8.72
C ILE A 69 -18.49 -0.44 8.51
N ASN A 70 -18.80 -0.84 7.29
CA ASN A 70 -20.06 -1.45 6.92
C ASN A 70 -19.89 -2.96 6.85
N GLU A 71 -20.46 -3.67 7.82
CA GLU A 71 -20.29 -5.12 7.96
C GLU A 71 -21.51 -5.83 7.39
N LEU A 72 -21.33 -6.50 6.25
CA LEU A 72 -22.36 -7.28 5.59
C LEU A 72 -22.12 -8.75 5.89
N ASN A 73 -22.96 -9.31 6.76
CA ASN A 73 -22.91 -10.73 7.09
C ASN A 73 -24.22 -11.39 6.59
N PRO A 74 -24.14 -12.37 5.66
CA PRO A 74 -25.31 -13.12 5.22
C PRO A 74 -25.90 -14.01 6.33
#